data_AF-A0A2N0XJF2-F1
#
_entry.id   AF-A0A2N0XJF2-F1
#
_cell.length_a   1.000
_cell.length_b   1.000
_cell.length_c   1.000
_cell.angle_alpha   90.00
_cell.angle_beta   90.00
_cell.angle_gamma   90.00
#
_symmetry.space_group_name_H-M   'P 1'
#
loop_
_entity.id
_entity.type
_entity.pdbx_description
1 polymer ?
#
loop_
_entity_poly.entity_id
_entity_poly.type
_entity_poly.pdbx_seq_one_letter_code
_entity_poly.pdbx_strand_id
1 'polypeptide(L)'
;MASILMLKRKHNIMKKENFNHLMGKTRHEIKNELGDGFNFFIGDTWTYELGRTWIGRKIILSIVFKEGKVAIIDLYKTFSRN
;
A
#
# COMPACT_ATOMS: atom_id res chain seq x y z
N MET A 1 -19.64 19.94 -25.36
CA MET A 1 -19.53 20.34 -23.94
C MET A 1 -19.60 19.10 -23.03
N ALA A 2 -18.60 18.22 -23.09
CA ALA A 2 -18.45 17.08 -22.17
C ALA A 2 -16.97 16.73 -21.86
N SER A 3 -16.02 17.43 -22.48
CA SER A 3 -14.61 17.01 -22.48
C SER A 3 -13.78 17.57 -21.32
N ILE A 4 -14.30 18.55 -20.57
CA ILE A 4 -13.54 19.22 -19.50
C ILE A 4 -13.83 18.60 -18.11
N LEU A 5 -15.01 18.02 -17.89
CA LEU A 5 -15.41 17.50 -16.57
C LEU A 5 -14.73 16.16 -16.21
N MET A 6 -14.38 15.32 -17.19
CA MET A 6 -13.75 14.01 -16.93
C MET A 6 -12.23 14.05 -16.72
N LEU A 7 -11.53 15.08 -17.18
CA LEU A 7 -10.07 15.21 -17.03
C LEU A 7 -9.63 15.69 -15.64
N LYS A 8 -10.58 16.08 -14.77
CA LYS A 8 -10.33 16.45 -13.36
C LYS A 8 -10.69 15.33 -12.37
N ARG A 9 -10.70 14.06 -12.77
CA ARG A 9 -10.39 13.00 -11.78
C ARG A 9 -8.95 13.22 -11.36
N LYS A 10 -8.76 13.99 -10.28
CA LYS A 10 -7.49 14.16 -9.57
C LYS A 10 -6.72 12.85 -9.68
N HIS A 11 -5.60 12.85 -10.38
CA HIS A 11 -4.63 11.78 -10.28
C HIS A 11 -4.12 11.83 -8.84
N ASN A 12 -4.87 11.22 -7.92
CA ASN A 12 -4.60 11.29 -6.50
C ASN A 12 -3.36 10.43 -6.30
N ILE A 13 -2.20 11.09 -6.29
CA ILE A 13 -0.93 10.43 -6.07
C ILE A 13 -1.02 9.84 -4.68
N MET A 14 -1.13 8.50 -4.58
CA MET A 14 -1.01 7.83 -3.30
C MET A 14 0.37 8.16 -2.73
N LYS A 15 0.37 8.68 -1.50
CA LYS A 15 1.58 9.01 -0.77
C LYS A 15 1.70 8.17 0.48
N LYS A 16 2.92 8.01 0.99
CA LYS A 16 3.21 7.26 2.21
C LYS A 16 2.48 7.82 3.42
N GLU A 17 2.29 9.14 3.50
CA GLU A 17 1.68 9.79 4.66
C GLU A 17 0.22 9.39 4.87
N ASN A 18 -0.47 8.95 3.81
CA ASN A 18 -1.83 8.42 3.88
C ASN A 18 -1.92 7.12 4.70
N PHE A 19 -0.78 6.51 5.04
CA PHE A 19 -0.68 5.25 5.79
C PHE A 19 -0.03 5.43 7.15
N ASN A 20 0.35 6.65 7.55
CA ASN A 20 1.01 6.90 8.84
C ASN A 20 0.18 6.44 10.05
N HIS A 21 -1.15 6.39 9.91
CA HIS A 21 -2.05 5.90 10.97
C HIS A 21 -1.88 4.40 11.27
N LEU A 22 -1.20 3.65 10.41
CA LEU A 22 -0.89 2.24 10.63
C LEU A 22 0.31 2.03 11.56
N MET A 23 1.10 3.07 11.82
CA MET A 23 2.27 2.98 12.70
C MET A 23 1.90 2.50 14.10
N GLY A 24 2.68 1.56 14.64
CA GLY A 24 2.46 0.98 15.96
C GLY A 24 1.32 -0.04 16.06
N LYS A 25 0.49 -0.21 15.02
CA LYS A 25 -0.57 -1.22 15.00
C LYS A 25 0.02 -2.63 15.02
N THR A 26 -0.73 -3.55 15.60
CA THR A 26 -0.42 -4.99 15.60
C THR A 26 -0.79 -5.65 14.27
N ARG A 27 -0.24 -6.84 14.02
CA ARG A 27 -0.62 -7.66 12.85
C ARG A 27 -2.13 -7.91 12.76
N HIS A 28 -2.81 -8.07 13.90
CA HIS A 28 -4.26 -8.31 13.92
C HIS A 28 -5.04 -7.07 13.50
N GLU A 29 -4.67 -5.88 14.01
CA GLU A 29 -5.29 -4.62 13.59
C GLU A 29 -5.03 -4.31 12.11
N ILE A 30 -3.81 -4.58 11.62
CA ILE A 30 -3.48 -4.43 10.21
C ILE A 30 -4.32 -5.39 9.34
N LYS A 31 -4.47 -6.65 9.75
CA LYS A 31 -5.30 -7.63 9.04
C LYS A 31 -6.78 -7.20 9.03
N ASN A 32 -7.30 -6.66 10.12
CA ASN A 32 -8.68 -6.20 10.19
C ASN A 32 -8.95 -4.99 9.31
N GLU A 33 -7.95 -4.13 9.09
CA GLU A 33 -8.09 -2.91 8.28
C GLU A 33 -7.79 -3.12 6.79
N LEU A 34 -6.70 -3.83 6.46
CA LEU A 34 -6.20 -4.00 5.10
C LEU A 34 -6.53 -5.37 4.49
N GLY A 35 -7.09 -6.29 5.29
CA GLY A 35 -7.32 -7.67 4.89
C GLY A 35 -6.06 -8.54 4.89
N ASP A 36 -6.22 -9.74 4.35
CA ASP A 36 -5.09 -10.67 4.14
C ASP A 36 -4.26 -10.18 2.95
N GLY A 37 -3.07 -9.64 3.23
CA GLY A 37 -2.08 -9.28 2.21
C GLY A 37 -1.51 -10.51 1.50
N PHE A 38 -0.54 -10.31 0.59
CA PHE A 38 0.27 -11.43 0.08
C PHE A 38 1.22 -11.89 1.19
N ASN A 39 0.68 -12.69 2.11
CA ASN A 39 1.30 -13.02 3.38
C ASN A 39 1.82 -14.46 3.37
N PHE A 40 3.13 -14.62 3.23
CA PHE A 40 3.80 -15.70 3.95
C PHE A 40 3.85 -15.27 5.41
N PHE A 41 2.88 -15.76 6.21
CA PHE A 41 2.53 -15.33 7.57
C PHE A 41 3.69 -15.23 8.58
N ILE A 42 4.86 -15.77 8.24
CA ILE A 42 6.06 -15.86 9.09
C ILE A 42 6.99 -14.64 8.89
N GLY A 43 6.84 -13.91 7.78
CA GLY A 43 7.69 -12.76 7.48
C GLY A 43 7.37 -11.53 8.33
N ASP A 44 8.40 -10.85 8.81
CA ASP A 44 8.29 -9.53 9.45
C ASP A 44 7.92 -8.41 8.47
N THR A 45 7.79 -8.70 7.18
CA THR A 45 7.38 -7.73 6.16
C THR A 45 6.15 -8.22 5.43
N TRP A 46 5.10 -7.40 5.43
CA TRP A 46 3.86 -7.66 4.69
C TRP A 46 3.75 -6.67 3.54
N THR A 47 3.35 -7.17 2.38
CA THR A 47 3.20 -6.35 1.18
C THR A 47 1.79 -6.42 0.61
N TYR A 48 1.27 -5.27 0.20
CA TYR A 48 -0.05 -5.09 -0.37
C TYR A 48 0.06 -4.41 -1.75
N GLU A 49 -0.52 -5.01 -2.79
CA GLU A 49 -0.67 -4.35 -4.10
C GLU A 49 -1.88 -3.41 -4.01
N LEU A 50 -1.62 -2.11 -3.93
CA LEU A 50 -2.67 -1.08 -3.86
C LEU A 50 -3.27 -0.75 -5.23
N GLY A 51 -2.64 -1.24 -6.30
CA GLY A 51 -3.09 -1.04 -7.67
C GLY A 51 -1.92 -0.88 -8.63
N ARG A 52 -2.21 -0.29 -9.80
CA ARG A 52 -1.23 -0.08 -10.87
C ARG A 52 -1.27 1.34 -11.40
N THR A 53 -0.11 1.86 -11.75
CA THR A 53 0.03 3.09 -12.54
C THR A 53 -0.44 2.86 -13.97
N TRP A 54 -0.76 3.94 -14.67
CA TRP A 54 -1.14 3.88 -16.10
C TRP A 54 -0.09 3.16 -16.97
N ILE A 55 1.19 3.32 -16.64
CA ILE A 55 2.30 2.69 -17.37
C ILE A 55 2.58 1.24 -16.92
N GLY A 56 1.68 0.65 -16.12
CA GLY A 56 1.73 -0.76 -15.72
C GLY A 56 2.58 -1.07 -14.47
N ARG A 57 3.23 -0.09 -13.83
CA ARG A 57 3.92 -0.32 -12.54
C ARG A 57 2.93 -0.65 -11.44
N LYS A 58 3.16 -1.71 -10.68
CA LYS A 58 2.46 -2.02 -9.43
C LYS A 58 2.83 -1.00 -8.37
N ILE A 59 1.85 -0.60 -7.56
CA ILE A 59 2.04 0.25 -6.39
C ILE A 59 1.98 -0.66 -5.18
N ILE A 60 3.09 -0.80 -4.46
CA ILE A 60 3.23 -1.71 -3.34
C ILE A 60 3.36 -0.91 -2.05
N LEU A 61 2.49 -1.21 -1.10
CA LEU A 61 2.63 -0.83 0.29
C LEU A 61 3.36 -1.95 1.02
N SER A 62 4.49 -1.62 1.65
CA SER A 62 5.30 -2.53 2.44
C SER A 62 5.24 -2.11 3.90
N ILE A 63 4.89 -3.04 4.77
CA ILE A 63 4.75 -2.84 6.21
C ILE A 63 5.74 -3.76 6.91
N VAL A 64 6.69 -3.18 7.64
CA VAL A 64 7.67 -3.94 8.43
C VAL A 64 7.24 -3.93 9.89
N PHE A 65 7.17 -5.11 10.47
CA PHE A 65 6.88 -5.34 11.86
C PHE A 65 8.17 -5.52 12.66
N LYS A 66 8.25 -4.88 13.81
CA LYS A 66 9.26 -5.14 14.85
C LYS A 66 8.53 -5.39 16.15
N GLU A 67 8.86 -6.48 16.84
CA GLU A 67 8.23 -6.85 18.13
C GLU A 67 6.69 -6.92 18.01
N GLY A 68 6.18 -7.38 16.86
CA GLY A 68 4.75 -7.56 16.60
C GLY A 68 3.96 -6.30 16.24
N LYS A 69 4.62 -5.14 16.14
CA LYS A 69 4.01 -3.85 15.79
C LYS A 69 4.63 -3.23 14.54
N VAL A 70 3.87 -2.43 13.80
CA VAL A 70 4.38 -1.70 12.64
C VAL A 70 5.46 -0.70 13.06
N ALA A 71 6.67 -0.87 12.52
CA ALA A 71 7.81 -0.01 12.76
C ALA A 71 8.22 0.80 11.53
N ILE A 72 7.98 0.27 10.33
CA ILE A 72 8.31 0.95 9.07
C ILE A 72 7.18 0.74 8.08
N ILE A 73 6.87 1.78 7.34
CA ILE A 73 5.89 1.78 6.24
C ILE A 73 6.57 2.36 5.03
N ASP A 74 6.57 1.65 3.91
CA ASP A 74 7.10 2.16 2.66
C ASP A 74 6.10 2.00 1.53
N LEU A 75 6.10 2.96 0.61
CA LEU A 75 5.24 2.98 -0.56
C LEU A 75 6.12 3.16 -1.79
N TYR A 76 6.19 2.12 -2.62
CA TYR A 76 7.02 2.14 -3.82
C TYR A 76 6.28 1.63 -5.04
N LYS A 77 6.85 1.89 -6.22
CA LYS A 77 6.30 1.51 -7.51
C LYS A 77 7.31 0.60 -8.21
N THR A 78 6.87 -0.58 -8.62
CA THR A 78 7.75 -1.54 -9.29
C THR A 78 7.08 -2.12 -10.53
N PHE A 79 7.86 -2.43 -11.56
CA PHE A 79 7.40 -3.32 -12.61
C PHE A 79 7.61 -4.74 -12.09
N SER A 80 6.52 -5.49 -11.90
CA SER A 80 6.62 -6.90 -11.50
C SER A 80 7.50 -7.62 -12.53
N ARG A 81 8.66 -8.15 -12.11
CA ARG A 81 9.36 -9.19 -12.85
C ARG A 81 8.70 -10.48 -12.36
N ASN A 82 7.90 -11.12 -13.21
CA ASN A 82 7.46 -12.49 -12.96
C ASN A 82 8.69 -13.39 -12.78
#